data_AF-A0A2P5E209-F1
#
_entry.id   AF-A0A2P5E209-F1
#
_cell.length_a   1.000
_cell.length_b   1.000
_cell.length_c   1.000
_cell.angle_alpha   90.00
_cell.angle_beta   90.00
_cell.angle_gamma   90.00
#
_symmetry.space_group_name_H-M   'P 1'
#
loop_
_entity.id
_entity.type
_entity.pdbx_description
1 polymer ?
#
loop_
_entity_poly.entity_id
_entity_poly.type
_entity_poly.pdbx_seq_one_letter_code
_entity_poly.pdbx_strand_id
1 'polypeptide(L)' 'TFQKRLIAFHKISYPHNATTIYNTIMEVFDLYGIKEKVLSITFDNAFAKNAAIKLFNMTLRPSHGNTLFH' A
#
# COMPACT_ATOMS: atom_id res chain seq x y z
N THR A 1 -9.95 -2.99 -21.39
CA THR A 1 -9.12 -4.04 -20.77
C THR A 1 -8.30 -3.45 -19.65
N PHE A 2 -8.26 -4.06 -18.46
CA PHE A 2 -7.36 -3.63 -17.37
C PHE A 2 -5.91 -3.94 -17.76
N GLN A 3 -5.03 -2.94 -17.67
CA GLN A 3 -3.60 -3.12 -17.91
C GLN A 3 -2.84 -3.19 -16.58
N LYS A 4 -2.03 -4.23 -16.39
CA LYS A 4 -1.10 -4.31 -15.27
C LYS A 4 0.18 -3.57 -15.65
N ARG A 5 0.65 -2.67 -14.79
CA ARG A 5 1.90 -1.94 -14.97
C ARG A 5 2.69 -1.97 -13.67
N LEU A 6 4.00 -2.23 -13.77
CA LEU A 6 4.91 -2.04 -12.64
C LEU A 6 5.23 -0.54 -12.57
N ILE A 7 4.86 0.10 -11.45
CA ILE A 7 5.12 1.53 -11.24
C ILE A 7 6.35 1.78 -10.36
N ALA A 8 6.74 0.84 -9.50
CA ALA A 8 7.89 1.02 -8.62
C ALA A 8 8.50 -0.33 -8.23
N PHE A 9 9.82 -0.34 -8.03
CA PHE A 9 10.57 -1.46 -7.47
C PHE A 9 11.61 -0.90 -6.49
N HIS A 10 11.40 -1.14 -5.19
CA HIS A 10 12.25 -0.57 -4.13
C HIS A 10 12.85 -1.68 -3.27
N LYS A 11 14.14 -1.55 -2.99
CA LYS A 11 14.81 -2.34 -1.95
C LYS A 11 14.61 -1.65 -0.61
N ILE A 12 13.86 -2.29 0.28
CA ILE A 12 13.74 -1.85 1.67
C ILE A 12 14.93 -2.44 2.45
N SER A 13 15.64 -1.62 3.22
CA SER A 13 16.72 -2.09 4.11
C SER A 13 16.16 -2.62 5.43
N TYR A 14 16.91 -3.49 6.10
CA TYR A 14 16.54 -3.96 7.44
C TYR A 14 16.53 -2.79 8.44
N PRO A 15 15.56 -2.72 9.38
CA PRO A 15 14.50 -3.70 9.65
C PRO A 15 13.27 -3.55 8.76
N HIS A 16 12.77 -4.67 8.25
CA HIS A 16 11.53 -4.73 7.45
C HIS A 16 10.28 -4.70 8.35
N ASN A 17 10.05 -3.58 9.03
CA ASN A 17 8.87 -3.39 9.87
C ASN A 17 7.71 -2.74 9.09
N ALA A 18 6.51 -2.80 9.67
CA ALA A 18 5.29 -2.30 9.05
C ALA A 18 5.35 -0.81 8.69
N THR A 19 5.97 0.02 9.53
CA THR A 19 6.12 1.46 9.29
C THR A 19 7.01 1.74 8.08
N THR A 20 8.12 1.01 7.95
CA THR A 20 9.06 1.20 6.83
C THR A 20 8.42 0.78 5.50
N ILE A 21 7.67 -0.34 5.51
CA ILE A 21 6.90 -0.80 4.35
C ILE A 21 5.82 0.23 3.98
N TYR A 22 5.05 0.69 4.97
CA TYR A 22 4.00 1.69 4.79
C TYR A 22 4.55 2.99 4.19
N ASN A 23 5.61 3.56 4.77
CA ASN A 23 6.22 4.79 4.28
C ASN A 23 6.72 4.65 2.85
N THR A 24 7.43 3.55 2.54
CA THR A 24 7.96 3.30 1.18
C THR A 24 6.84 3.26 0.14
N ILE A 25 5.71 2.62 0.45
CA ILE A 25 4.57 2.53 -0.47
C ILE A 25 3.87 3.89 -0.61
N MET A 26 3.71 4.65 0.48
CA MET A 26 3.12 5.98 0.44
C MET A 26 3.97 6.96 -0.38
N GLU A 27 5.30 6.92 -0.27
CA GLU A 27 6.21 7.70 -1.10
C GLU A 27 6.01 7.40 -2.59
N VAL A 28 5.81 6.13 -2.95
CA VAL A 28 5.46 5.74 -4.33
C VAL A 28 4.10 6.33 -4.72
N PHE A 29 3.09 6.25 -3.85
CA PHE A 29 1.76 6.79 -4.16
C PHE A 29 1.77 8.30 -4.39
N ASP A 30 2.56 9.03 -3.60
CA ASP A 30 2.73 10.47 -3.73
C ASP A 30 3.54 10.82 -5.00
N LEU A 31 4.64 10.09 -5.28
CA LEU A 31 5.47 10.29 -6.48
C LEU A 31 4.67 10.16 -7.78
N TYR A 32 3.73 9.22 -7.84
CA TYR A 32 2.88 8.99 -9.02
C TYR A 32 1.53 9.71 -8.96
N GLY A 33 1.21 10.43 -7.88
CA GLY A 33 -0.07 11.11 -7.71
C GLY A 33 -1.27 10.17 -7.75
N ILE A 34 -1.13 8.96 -7.18
CA ILE A 34 -2.14 7.90 -7.21
C ILE A 34 -2.78 7.61 -5.85
N LYS A 35 -2.37 8.29 -4.78
CA LYS A 35 -2.88 8.08 -3.42
C LYS A 35 -4.41 8.03 -3.34
N GLU A 36 -5.11 8.99 -3.94
CA GLU A 36 -6.58 9.07 -3.95
C GLU A 36 -7.25 8.10 -4.96
N LYS A 37 -6.45 7.36 -5.74
CA LYS A 37 -6.88 6.41 -6.77
C LYS A 37 -6.67 4.95 -6.35
N VAL A 38 -6.18 4.72 -5.13
CA VAL A 38 -5.99 3.36 -4.61
C VAL A 38 -7.35 2.76 -4.25
N LEU A 39 -7.74 1.74 -5.01
CA LEU A 39 -9.01 1.02 -4.78
C LEU A 39 -8.81 -0.19 -3.86
N SER A 40 -7.69 -0.91 -4.01
CA SER A 40 -7.36 -2.07 -3.21
C SER A 40 -5.86 -2.28 -3.13
N ILE A 41 -5.42 -2.93 -2.05
CA ILE A 41 -4.03 -3.35 -1.82
C ILE A 41 -4.05 -4.82 -1.42
N THR A 42 -3.20 -5.63 -2.05
CA THR A 42 -2.98 -7.03 -1.70
C THR A 42 -1.51 -7.23 -1.34
N PHE A 43 -1.27 -7.94 -0.24
CA PHE A 43 0.05 -8.34 0.21
C PHE A 43 0.17 -9.87 0.15
N ASP A 44 1.35 -10.41 -0.10
CA ASP A 44 1.59 -11.86 -0.20
C ASP A 44 1.69 -12.53 1.19
N ASN A 45 2.36 -11.94 2.18
CA ASN A 45 2.64 -12.58 3.47
C ASN A 45 1.79 -12.05 4.66
N ALA A 46 1.15 -12.95 5.42
CA ALA A 46 0.38 -12.71 6.65
C ALA A 46 1.11 -11.88 7.75
N PHE A 47 2.44 -12.00 7.87
CA PHE A 47 3.15 -11.57 9.08
C PHE A 47 3.52 -10.07 9.12
N ALA A 48 3.79 -9.43 7.98
CA ALA A 48 4.03 -7.98 7.92
C ALA A 48 2.73 -7.14 7.96
N LYS A 49 1.57 -7.80 7.84
CA LYS A 49 0.30 -7.24 7.35
C LYS A 49 -0.51 -6.47 8.39
N ASN A 50 -0.66 -6.93 9.63
CA ASN A 50 -1.70 -6.33 10.51
C ASN A 50 -1.43 -4.87 10.88
N ALA A 51 -0.18 -4.52 11.19
CA ALA A 51 0.15 -3.13 11.55
C ALA A 51 0.17 -2.21 10.32
N ALA A 52 0.70 -2.67 9.18
CA ALA A 52 0.71 -1.88 7.95
C ALA A 52 -0.73 -1.65 7.43
N ILE A 53 -1.58 -2.68 7.44
CA ILE A 53 -3.01 -2.59 7.08
C ILE A 53 -3.72 -1.51 7.90
N LYS A 54 -3.46 -1.46 9.23
CA LYS A 54 -4.02 -0.41 10.09
C LYS A 54 -3.57 0.98 9.64
N LEU A 55 -2.29 1.18 9.37
CA LEU A 55 -1.74 2.46 8.91
C LEU A 55 -2.36 2.91 7.58
N PHE A 56 -2.51 2.00 6.63
CA PHE A 56 -3.16 2.29 5.35
C PHE A 56 -4.65 2.59 5.50
N ASN A 57 -5.39 1.82 6.31
CA ASN A 57 -6.82 2.09 6.57
C ASN A 57 -7.05 3.44 7.26
N MET A 58 -6.10 3.92 8.06
CA MET A 58 -6.18 5.26 8.67
C MET A 58 -5.91 6.39 7.66
N THR A 59 -5.14 6.11 6.61
CA THR A 59 -4.63 7.14 5.69
C THR A 59 -5.37 7.19 4.37
N LEU A 60 -5.73 6.03 3.83
CA LEU A 60 -6.42 5.89 2.57
C LEU A 60 -7.91 5.74 2.84
N ARG A 61 -8.73 6.60 2.25
CA ARG A 61 -10.18 6.50 2.34
C ARG A 61 -10.67 5.66 1.16
N PRO A 62 -11.16 4.43 1.38
CA PRO A 62 -11.74 3.65 0.29
C PRO A 62 -12.95 4.41 -0.27
N SER A 63 -12.95 4.66 -1.56
CA SER A 63 -13.96 5.49 -2.21
C SER A 63 -15.32 4.82 -2.34
N HIS A 64 -15.43 3.48 -2.18
CA HIS A 64 -16.69 2.74 -2.16
C HIS A 64 -16.62 1.52 -1.22
N GLY A 65 -17.52 1.43 -0.23
CA GLY A 65 -18.05 0.14 0.23
C GLY A 65 -17.17 -0.81 1.06
N ASN A 66 -16.24 -0.30 1.87
CA ASN A 66 -15.74 -0.93 3.11
C ASN A 66 -14.62 -2.00 3.13
N THR A 67 -13.78 -2.16 2.10
CA THR A 67 -12.51 -2.91 2.33
C THR A 67 -11.39 -2.51 1.37
N LEU A 68 -10.32 -1.91 1.91
CA LEU A 68 -9.10 -1.54 1.17
C LEU A 68 -8.16 -2.75 0.94
N PHE A 69 -8.31 -3.80 1.74
CA PHE A 69 -7.42 -4.96 1.74
C PHE A 69 -8.17 -6.25 1.41
N HIS A 70 -7.55 -7.06 0.55
CA HIS A 70 -7.98 -8.41 0.17
C HIS A 70 -6.78 -9.35 0.15
#